data_AF-A0A7W6N7V4-F1
#
_entry.id   AF-A0A7W6N7V4-F1
#
_cell.length_a   1.000
_cell.length_b   1.000
_cell.length_c   1.000
_cell.angle_alpha   90.00
_cell.angle_beta   90.00
_cell.angle_gamma   90.00
#
_symmetry.space_group_name_H-M   'P 1'
#
loop_
_entity.id
_entity.type
_entity.pdbx_description
1 polymer ?
#
loop_
_entity_poly.entity_id
_entity_poly.type
_entity_poly.pdbx_seq_one_letter_code
_entity_poly.pdbx_strand_id
1 'polypeptide(L)'
;MDLWQLIANDHANIADLCGEIPRAFPDGGVRSRERLFSDLDTELRRHLEAEEESLYDALEDHDRAEHLVAELEHEHEEIERWLGELARMRDKGSPEWTQRFRDLDALIEGHFHREEQELLPLARELLGEEEVRELRHEYVEENIEALRARHGGWNVPSSGLLLGALVGAAVGAVAFAAWRTGALRGLAARTPTQFLLSRAPVLGRLSRLGRGGRAVRQYGADVLKEVAQRTRTSVQDISSRLRLPLGTTYAVVAALERQGLVRSAGHQGPARGRVVAITTRGREESRH
;
A
#
# COMPACT_ATOMS: atom_id res chain seq x y z
N MET A 1 17.74 -4.74 -1.05
CA MET A 1 17.33 -3.97 0.15
C MET A 1 16.70 -4.96 1.11
N ASP A 2 17.02 -4.87 2.40
CA ASP A 2 16.33 -5.63 3.44
C ASP A 2 14.95 -4.99 3.77
N LEU A 3 14.11 -5.67 4.57
CA LEU A 3 12.77 -5.17 4.94
C LEU A 3 12.84 -3.79 5.57
N TRP A 4 13.76 -3.61 6.52
CA TRP A 4 13.93 -2.37 7.25
C TRP A 4 14.28 -1.19 6.37
N GLN A 5 15.13 -1.42 5.36
CA GLN A 5 15.48 -0.43 4.35
C GLN A 5 14.32 -0.08 3.44
N LEU A 6 13.36 -1.00 3.22
CA LEU A 6 12.16 -0.71 2.44
C LEU A 6 11.23 0.22 3.21
N ILE A 7 10.92 -0.12 4.46
CA ILE A 7 10.09 0.71 5.37
C ILE A 7 10.70 2.11 5.52
N ALA A 8 11.99 2.18 5.85
CA ALA A 8 12.71 3.45 5.97
C ALA A 8 12.71 4.29 4.68
N ASN A 9 12.71 3.64 3.51
CA ASN A 9 12.63 4.34 2.23
C ASN A 9 11.21 4.87 1.97
N ASP A 10 10.17 4.13 2.36
CA ASP A 10 8.79 4.61 2.29
C ASP A 10 8.59 5.82 3.22
N HIS A 11 9.09 5.78 4.47
CA HIS A 11 9.09 6.94 5.39
C HIS A 11 9.73 8.18 4.76
N ALA A 12 10.92 8.01 4.17
CA ALA A 12 11.64 9.12 3.55
C ALA A 12 10.86 9.73 2.37
N ASN A 13 10.27 8.89 1.51
CA ASN A 13 9.47 9.36 0.38
C ASN A 13 8.21 10.10 0.84
N ILE A 14 7.52 9.59 1.86
CA ILE A 14 6.32 10.20 2.43
C ILE A 14 6.67 11.52 3.12
N ALA A 15 7.74 11.57 3.91
CA ALA A 15 8.22 12.78 4.57
C ALA A 15 8.60 13.88 3.55
N ASP A 16 9.21 13.51 2.41
CA ASP A 16 9.50 14.44 1.33
C ASP A 16 8.22 15.04 0.73
N LEU A 17 7.20 14.21 0.46
CA LEU A 17 5.88 14.68 0.00
C LEU A 17 5.25 15.63 1.02
N CYS A 18 5.28 15.28 2.30
CA CYS A 18 4.78 16.12 3.38
C CYS A 18 5.48 17.49 3.42
N GLY A 19 6.80 17.50 3.25
CA GLY A 19 7.56 18.73 3.17
C GLY A 19 7.25 19.57 1.93
N GLU A 20 6.97 18.96 0.78
CA GLU A 20 6.70 19.68 -0.48
C GLU A 20 5.31 20.33 -0.52
N ILE A 21 4.28 19.69 0.03
CA ILE A 21 2.88 20.10 -0.06
C ILE A 21 2.61 21.55 0.42
N PRO A 22 3.13 22.01 1.59
CA PRO A 22 2.93 23.38 2.04
C PRO A 22 3.57 24.44 1.12
N ARG A 23 4.63 24.05 0.39
CA ARG A 23 5.39 24.91 -0.55
C ARG A 23 4.80 24.90 -1.97
N ALA A 24 3.85 24.00 -2.23
CA ALA A 24 3.25 23.79 -3.54
C ALA A 24 2.29 24.92 -3.93
N PHE A 25 2.07 25.07 -5.25
CA PHE A 25 1.08 26.01 -5.75
C PHE A 25 -0.35 25.51 -5.45
N PRO A 26 -1.30 26.41 -5.14
CA PRO A 26 -2.68 26.02 -4.82
C PRO A 26 -3.38 25.21 -5.92
N ASP A 27 -3.15 25.52 -7.20
CA ASP A 27 -3.85 24.90 -8.33
C ASP A 27 -3.00 24.77 -9.62
N GLY A 28 -3.50 23.96 -10.57
CA GLY A 28 -3.19 24.10 -12.01
C GLY A 28 -1.87 23.55 -12.56
N GLY A 29 -1.07 22.77 -11.82
CA GLY A 29 0.23 22.27 -12.30
C GLY A 29 0.67 20.92 -11.75
N VAL A 30 1.82 20.42 -12.23
CA VAL A 30 2.44 19.16 -11.79
C VAL A 30 2.90 19.22 -10.32
N ARG A 31 3.22 20.42 -9.83
CA ARG A 31 3.47 20.72 -8.41
C ARG A 31 2.28 21.41 -7.75
N SER A 32 1.06 21.08 -8.19
CA SER A 32 -0.13 21.55 -7.47
C SER A 32 -0.24 20.78 -6.16
N ARG A 33 -0.74 21.49 -5.15
CA ARG A 33 -1.05 20.92 -3.84
C ARG A 33 -2.02 19.74 -3.96
N GLU A 34 -2.99 19.82 -4.86
CA GLU A 34 -3.93 18.73 -5.16
C GLU A 34 -3.21 17.45 -5.60
N ARG A 35 -2.25 17.57 -6.52
CA ARG A 35 -1.52 16.41 -7.04
C ARG A 35 -0.59 15.82 -5.99
N LEU A 36 0.22 16.66 -5.33
CA LEU A 36 1.13 16.19 -4.29
C LEU A 36 0.39 15.56 -3.12
N PHE A 37 -0.78 16.10 -2.73
CA PHE A 37 -1.62 15.48 -1.72
C PHE A 37 -2.21 14.14 -2.19
N SER A 38 -2.61 14.02 -3.46
CA SER A 38 -3.06 12.74 -4.03
C SER A 38 -1.93 11.70 -4.09
N ASP A 39 -0.70 12.13 -4.35
CA ASP A 39 0.48 11.26 -4.34
C ASP A 39 0.76 10.82 -2.90
N LEU A 40 0.71 11.73 -1.92
CA LEU A 40 0.83 11.42 -0.48
C LEU A 40 -0.22 10.42 -0.01
N ASP A 41 -1.52 10.67 -0.28
CA ASP A 41 -2.60 9.74 0.09
C ASP A 41 -2.38 8.35 -0.52
N THR A 42 -1.79 8.28 -1.72
CA THR A 42 -1.49 7.01 -2.37
C THR A 42 -0.33 6.27 -1.69
N GLU A 43 0.80 6.95 -1.49
CA GLU A 43 2.00 6.34 -0.91
C GLU A 43 1.78 5.97 0.56
N LEU A 44 1.12 6.83 1.33
CA LEU A 44 0.88 6.60 2.75
C LEU A 44 -0.04 5.41 2.96
N ARG A 45 -1.21 5.35 2.30
CA ARG A 45 -2.12 4.18 2.44
C ARG A 45 -1.47 2.87 2.01
N ARG A 46 -0.67 2.89 0.94
CA ARG A 46 0.10 1.71 0.51
C ARG A 46 1.03 1.23 1.61
N HIS A 47 1.73 2.17 2.23
CA HIS A 47 2.71 1.89 3.28
C HIS A 47 2.02 1.31 4.53
N LEU A 48 0.95 1.95 5.02
CA LEU A 48 0.18 1.46 6.18
C LEU A 48 -0.39 0.06 5.93
N GLU A 49 -1.00 -0.17 4.76
CA GLU A 49 -1.56 -1.49 4.37
C GLU A 49 -0.47 -2.57 4.32
N ALA A 50 0.71 -2.24 3.76
CA ALA A 50 1.82 -3.18 3.72
C ALA A 50 2.39 -3.50 5.12
N GLU A 51 2.33 -2.56 6.07
CA GLU A 51 2.77 -2.79 7.45
C GLU A 51 1.78 -3.64 8.23
N GLU A 52 0.48 -3.35 8.12
CA GLU A 52 -0.59 -4.13 8.73
C GLU A 52 -0.56 -5.59 8.26
N GLU A 53 -0.61 -5.81 6.94
CA GLU A 53 -0.73 -7.14 6.33
C GLU A 53 0.57 -7.97 6.37
N SER A 54 1.68 -7.39 6.85
CA SER A 54 2.94 -8.13 7.01
C SER A 54 3.53 -8.00 8.40
N LEU A 55 4.08 -6.83 8.73
CA LEU A 55 4.84 -6.64 9.95
C LEU A 55 3.97 -6.77 11.20
N TYR A 56 2.77 -6.18 11.21
CA TYR A 56 1.92 -6.17 12.39
C TYR A 56 1.26 -7.54 12.58
N ASP A 57 0.79 -8.16 11.50
CA ASP A 57 0.25 -9.54 11.50
C ASP A 57 1.29 -10.54 12.06
N ALA A 58 2.57 -10.36 11.74
CA ALA A 58 3.65 -11.19 12.29
C ALA A 58 3.99 -10.90 13.76
N LEU A 59 3.62 -9.73 14.28
CA LEU A 59 3.85 -9.32 15.66
C LEU A 59 2.65 -9.56 16.57
N GLU A 60 1.47 -9.85 16.03
CA GLU A 60 0.22 -10.07 16.78
C GLU A 60 0.34 -11.21 17.81
N ASP A 61 1.06 -12.28 17.46
CA ASP A 61 1.28 -13.44 18.34
C ASP A 61 2.32 -13.18 19.47
N HIS A 62 2.91 -11.99 19.53
CA HIS A 62 3.92 -11.64 20.53
C HIS A 62 3.37 -10.70 21.60
N ASP A 63 3.13 -11.21 22.82
CA ASP A 63 2.65 -10.43 23.99
C ASP A 63 3.43 -9.13 24.25
N ARG A 64 4.72 -9.10 23.90
CA ARG A 64 5.58 -7.92 24.07
C ARG A 64 5.27 -6.79 23.09
N ALA A 65 4.69 -7.11 21.94
CA ALA A 65 4.37 -6.18 20.87
C ALA A 65 2.88 -5.79 20.85
N GLU A 66 1.99 -6.60 21.43
CA GLU A 66 0.52 -6.41 21.40
C GLU A 66 0.08 -4.95 21.65
N HIS A 67 0.49 -4.34 22.77
CA HIS A 67 0.09 -2.97 23.08
C HIS A 67 0.61 -1.95 22.06
N LEU A 68 1.87 -2.11 21.61
CA LEU A 68 2.49 -1.18 20.68
C LEU A 68 1.87 -1.29 19.29
N VAL A 69 1.58 -2.51 18.82
CA VAL A 69 0.88 -2.76 17.56
C VAL A 69 -0.52 -2.14 17.60
N ALA A 70 -1.30 -2.39 18.65
CA ALA A 70 -2.65 -1.81 18.79
C ALA A 70 -2.63 -0.27 18.82
N GLU A 71 -1.60 0.33 19.42
CA GLU A 71 -1.43 1.79 19.44
C GLU A 71 -1.12 2.33 18.02
N LEU A 72 -0.29 1.64 17.25
CA LEU A 72 0.07 2.03 15.89
C LEU A 72 -1.07 1.81 14.88
N GLU A 73 -1.82 0.71 15.00
CA GLU A 73 -3.06 0.50 14.23
C GLU A 73 -4.07 1.62 14.47
N HIS A 74 -4.21 2.06 15.73
CA HIS A 74 -5.06 3.21 16.04
C HIS A 74 -4.58 4.48 15.34
N GLU A 75 -3.26 4.71 15.28
CA GLU A 75 -2.69 5.83 14.52
C GLU A 75 -2.93 5.71 13.01
N HIS A 76 -2.88 4.51 12.44
CA HIS A 76 -3.25 4.29 11.03
C HIS A 76 -4.69 4.74 10.78
N GLU A 77 -5.64 4.29 11.60
CA GLU A 77 -7.04 4.71 11.51
C GLU A 77 -7.20 6.24 11.61
N GLU A 78 -6.40 6.88 12.47
CA GLU A 78 -6.36 8.34 12.61
C GLU A 78 -5.86 9.02 11.34
N ILE A 79 -4.71 8.60 10.84
CA ILE A 79 -4.07 9.11 9.62
C ILE A 79 -5.03 8.97 8.43
N GLU A 80 -5.64 7.80 8.25
CA GLU A 80 -6.56 7.53 7.15
C GLU A 80 -7.81 8.42 7.19
N ARG A 81 -8.32 8.70 8.39
CA ARG A 81 -9.45 9.60 8.62
C ARG A 81 -9.09 11.03 8.19
N TRP A 82 -7.94 11.53 8.63
CA TRP A 82 -7.43 12.85 8.27
C TRP A 82 -7.20 12.99 6.77
N LEU A 83 -6.60 11.98 6.12
CA LEU A 83 -6.47 11.92 4.67
C LEU A 83 -7.84 12.06 3.98
N GLY A 84 -8.84 11.31 4.45
CA GLY A 84 -10.20 11.37 3.92
C GLY A 84 -10.87 12.74 4.12
N GLU A 85 -10.66 13.40 5.25
CA GLU A 85 -11.17 14.74 5.52
C GLU A 85 -10.55 15.80 4.61
N LEU A 86 -9.21 15.81 4.52
CA LEU A 86 -8.45 16.72 3.66
C LEU A 86 -8.74 16.52 2.17
N ALA A 87 -8.97 15.27 1.74
CA ALA A 87 -9.35 14.94 0.37
C ALA A 87 -10.71 15.55 -0.02
N ARG A 88 -11.68 15.58 0.92
CA ARG A 88 -13.03 16.11 0.69
C ARG A 88 -13.09 17.63 0.66
N MET A 89 -12.07 18.32 1.19
CA MET A 89 -12.00 19.78 1.14
C MET A 89 -11.79 20.27 -0.30
N ARG A 90 -12.69 21.14 -0.76
CA ARG A 90 -12.70 21.65 -2.14
C ARG A 90 -11.58 22.64 -2.42
N ASP A 91 -11.27 23.51 -1.45
CA ASP A 91 -10.21 24.52 -1.57
C ASP A 91 -8.98 24.09 -0.77
N LYS A 92 -8.09 23.37 -1.44
CA LYS A 92 -6.80 22.98 -0.84
C LYS A 92 -5.83 24.14 -0.70
N GLY A 93 -6.07 25.28 -1.35
CA GLY A 93 -5.30 26.52 -1.18
C GLY A 93 -5.60 27.28 0.11
N SER A 94 -6.71 26.95 0.78
CA SER A 94 -7.18 27.69 1.95
C SER A 94 -6.22 27.60 3.16
N PRO A 95 -6.19 28.62 4.03
CA PRO A 95 -5.47 28.57 5.30
C PRO A 95 -5.96 27.43 6.21
N GLU A 96 -7.27 27.15 6.21
CA GLU A 96 -7.87 26.06 6.97
C GLU A 96 -7.33 24.70 6.53
N TRP A 97 -7.30 24.44 5.21
CA TRP A 97 -6.71 23.21 4.67
C TRP A 97 -5.24 23.09 5.05
N THR A 98 -4.50 24.20 4.95
CA THR A 98 -3.07 24.24 5.27
C THR A 98 -2.81 23.93 6.74
N GLN A 99 -3.64 24.43 7.65
CA GLN A 99 -3.51 24.10 9.08
C GLN A 99 -3.81 22.63 9.33
N ARG A 100 -4.92 22.10 8.80
CA ARG A 100 -5.26 20.68 8.93
C ARG A 100 -4.19 19.76 8.35
N PHE A 101 -3.59 20.16 7.24
CA PHE A 101 -2.50 19.41 6.64
C PHE A 101 -1.26 19.36 7.55
N ARG A 102 -0.93 20.46 8.24
CA ARG A 102 0.17 20.48 9.22
C ARG A 102 -0.10 19.59 10.43
N ASP A 103 -1.37 19.50 10.84
CA ASP A 103 -1.76 18.63 11.93
C ASP A 103 -1.60 17.15 11.52
N LEU A 104 -1.99 16.79 10.30
CA LEU A 104 -1.73 15.46 9.70
C LEU A 104 -0.21 15.18 9.57
N ASP A 105 0.58 16.14 9.08
CA ASP A 105 2.03 16.02 8.94
C ASP A 105 2.71 15.70 10.28
N ALA A 106 2.29 16.38 11.36
CA ALA A 106 2.78 16.10 12.71
C ALA A 106 2.38 14.71 13.23
N LEU A 107 1.17 14.23 12.88
CA LEU A 107 0.72 12.87 13.22
C LEU A 107 1.58 11.82 12.50
N ILE A 108 1.85 12.01 11.20
CA ILE A 108 2.71 11.12 10.41
C ILE A 108 4.15 11.11 10.95
N GLU A 109 4.73 12.29 11.29
CA GLU A 109 6.07 12.37 11.88
C GLU A 109 6.14 11.61 13.21
N GLY A 110 5.11 11.74 14.06
CA GLY A 110 5.02 11.03 15.33
C GLY A 110 4.93 9.52 15.16
N HIS A 111 4.08 9.07 14.23
CA HIS A 111 3.88 7.68 13.89
C HIS A 111 5.19 7.01 13.43
N PHE A 112 5.83 7.54 12.38
CA PHE A 112 7.12 7.00 11.89
C PHE A 112 8.21 7.03 12.96
N HIS A 113 8.22 8.05 13.82
CA HIS A 113 9.18 8.11 14.93
C HIS A 113 8.98 6.95 15.90
N ARG A 114 7.74 6.63 16.29
CA ARG A 114 7.44 5.50 17.17
C ARG A 114 7.83 4.19 16.51
N GLU A 115 7.51 4.01 15.24
CA GLU A 115 7.90 2.79 14.53
C GLU A 115 9.42 2.62 14.51
N GLU A 116 10.16 3.66 14.15
CA GLU A 116 11.62 3.56 14.04
C GLU A 116 12.34 3.41 15.38
N GLN A 117 11.82 4.02 16.45
CA GLN A 117 12.47 4.00 17.77
C GLN A 117 11.99 2.85 18.66
N GLU A 118 10.78 2.32 18.42
CA GLU A 118 10.14 1.35 19.32
C GLU A 118 9.78 0.06 18.56
N LEU A 119 8.95 0.13 17.53
CA LEU A 119 8.44 -1.07 16.84
C LEU A 119 9.54 -1.82 16.10
N LEU A 120 10.28 -1.17 15.20
CA LEU A 120 11.27 -1.83 14.36
C LEU A 120 12.44 -2.42 15.18
N PRO A 121 12.93 -1.77 16.27
CA PRO A 121 13.87 -2.41 17.18
C PRO A 121 13.29 -3.64 17.87
N LEU A 122 12.05 -3.58 18.35
CA LEU A 122 11.37 -4.72 18.98
C LEU A 122 11.16 -5.87 17.99
N ALA A 123 10.73 -5.58 16.76
CA ALA A 123 10.53 -6.56 15.71
C ALA A 123 11.83 -7.30 15.36
N ARG A 124 12.98 -6.60 15.32
CA ARG A 124 14.30 -7.22 15.13
C ARG A 124 14.72 -8.14 16.26
N GLU A 125 14.22 -7.92 17.47
CA GLU A 125 14.49 -8.77 18.63
C GLU A 125 13.60 -10.02 18.61
N LEU A 126 12.34 -9.88 18.20
CA LEU A 126 11.33 -10.93 18.25
C LEU A 126 11.38 -11.87 17.05
N LEU A 127 11.72 -11.35 15.86
CA LEU A 127 11.64 -12.08 14.60
C LEU A 127 13.00 -12.63 14.17
N GLY A 128 13.04 -13.90 13.77
CA GLY A 128 14.23 -14.54 13.21
C GLY A 128 14.56 -14.06 11.79
N GLU A 129 15.80 -14.30 11.34
CA GLU A 129 16.26 -13.88 10.00
C GLU A 129 15.39 -14.44 8.85
N GLU A 130 14.88 -15.66 9.01
CA GLU A 130 14.05 -16.31 7.99
C GLU A 130 12.64 -15.70 7.94
N GLU A 131 12.05 -15.38 9.08
CA GLU A 131 10.75 -14.69 9.17
C GLU A 131 10.87 -13.29 8.56
N VAL A 132 11.90 -12.53 8.91
CA VAL A 132 12.18 -11.21 8.30
C VAL A 132 12.39 -11.32 6.79
N ARG A 133 12.96 -12.44 6.31
CA ARG A 133 13.12 -12.70 4.88
C ARG A 133 11.77 -12.89 4.19
N GLU A 134 10.84 -13.60 4.81
CA GLU A 134 9.48 -13.84 4.33
C GLU A 134 8.63 -12.57 4.36
N LEU A 135 8.66 -11.84 5.47
CA LEU A 135 7.97 -10.56 5.62
C LEU A 135 8.40 -9.54 4.58
N ARG A 136 9.69 -9.52 4.22
CA ARG A 136 10.15 -8.68 3.10
C ARG A 136 9.44 -9.02 1.78
N HIS A 137 9.17 -10.29 1.51
CA HIS A 137 8.47 -10.68 0.29
C HIS A 137 7.00 -10.24 0.35
N GLU A 138 6.35 -10.42 1.48
CA GLU A 138 4.96 -9.98 1.73
C GLU A 138 4.84 -8.45 1.60
N TYR A 139 5.69 -7.69 2.30
CA TYR A 139 5.76 -6.23 2.21
C TYR A 139 5.95 -5.73 0.78
N VAL A 140 6.80 -6.40 -0.02
CA VAL A 140 7.01 -6.04 -1.44
C VAL A 140 5.80 -6.45 -2.29
N GLU A 141 5.18 -7.59 -2.01
CA GLU A 141 4.00 -8.05 -2.73
C GLU A 141 2.82 -7.11 -2.51
N GLU A 142 2.53 -6.73 -1.27
CA GLU A 142 1.47 -5.78 -0.92
C GLU A 142 1.75 -4.40 -1.51
N ASN A 143 2.99 -3.93 -1.45
CA ASN A 143 3.36 -2.68 -2.12
C ASN A 143 3.16 -2.71 -3.63
N ILE A 144 3.52 -3.81 -4.26
CA ILE A 144 3.32 -4.00 -5.69
C ILE A 144 1.83 -4.20 -6.02
N GLU A 145 1.06 -4.86 -5.17
CA GLU A 145 -0.38 -5.06 -5.32
C GLU A 145 -1.14 -3.74 -5.15
N ALA A 146 -0.85 -2.95 -4.13
CA ALA A 146 -1.36 -1.59 -3.97
C ALA A 146 -1.04 -0.72 -5.19
N LEU A 147 0.20 -0.80 -5.71
CA LEU A 147 0.57 -0.12 -6.96
C LEU A 147 -0.19 -0.68 -8.18
N ARG A 148 -0.39 -2.00 -8.30
CA ARG A 148 -1.05 -2.67 -9.45
C ARG A 148 -2.58 -2.53 -9.43
N ALA A 149 -3.20 -2.63 -8.28
CA ALA A 149 -4.61 -2.37 -8.03
C ALA A 149 -4.97 -0.94 -8.46
N ARG A 150 -4.01 -0.02 -8.31
CA ARG A 150 -4.13 1.39 -8.70
C ARG A 150 -3.63 1.68 -10.13
N HIS A 151 -2.68 0.91 -10.67
CA HIS A 151 -2.19 0.93 -12.07
C HIS A 151 -3.14 0.30 -13.10
N GLY A 152 -4.45 0.36 -12.84
CA GLY A 152 -5.49 0.13 -13.82
C GLY A 152 -5.57 1.19 -14.93
N GLY A 153 -4.82 2.29 -14.80
CA GLY A 153 -4.62 3.29 -15.85
C GLY A 153 -3.60 4.34 -15.45
N TRP A 154 -2.45 4.40 -16.12
CA TRP A 154 -1.50 5.51 -15.95
C TRP A 154 -1.25 6.24 -17.26
N ASN A 155 -1.61 7.52 -17.26
CA ASN A 155 -0.94 8.60 -17.99
C ASN A 155 0.02 9.25 -16.99
N VAL A 156 1.33 9.20 -17.23
CA VAL A 156 2.34 9.92 -16.42
C VAL A 156 2.73 11.21 -17.14
N PRO A 157 2.55 12.42 -16.56
CA PRO A 157 3.34 13.57 -16.94
C PRO A 157 4.68 13.51 -16.21
N SER A 158 5.74 13.59 -17.00
CA SER A 158 7.13 13.65 -16.62
C SER A 158 7.44 14.87 -15.72
N SER A 159 7.67 14.60 -14.45
CA SER A 159 8.65 15.35 -13.66
C SER A 159 9.30 14.39 -12.66
N GLY A 160 10.35 13.71 -13.12
CA GLY A 160 11.58 13.51 -12.36
C GLY A 160 11.63 12.64 -11.09
N LEU A 161 10.53 12.14 -10.52
CA LEU A 161 10.59 11.43 -9.22
C LEU A 161 9.97 10.02 -9.19
N LEU A 162 9.21 9.60 -10.21
CA LEU A 162 8.59 8.26 -10.24
C LEU A 162 9.48 7.13 -10.80
N LEU A 163 10.79 7.37 -10.92
CA LEU A 163 11.80 6.33 -11.20
C LEU A 163 12.69 6.03 -9.97
N GLY A 164 12.24 6.44 -8.77
CA GLY A 164 12.95 6.21 -7.51
C GLY A 164 12.82 4.81 -6.95
N ALA A 165 11.86 3.99 -7.40
CA ALA A 165 11.57 2.70 -6.77
C ALA A 165 12.64 1.60 -7.03
N LEU A 166 13.65 1.81 -7.89
CA LEU A 166 14.77 0.86 -8.05
C LEU A 166 16.18 1.46 -8.30
N VAL A 167 16.39 2.80 -8.30
CA VAL A 167 17.73 3.39 -8.60
C VAL A 167 18.20 4.47 -7.59
N GLY A 168 17.42 4.82 -6.56
CA GLY A 168 17.71 5.98 -5.70
C GLY A 168 18.57 5.79 -4.44
N ALA A 169 19.39 4.74 -4.31
CA ALA A 169 20.07 4.40 -3.05
C ALA A 169 20.97 5.51 -2.43
N ALA A 170 21.32 6.55 -3.18
CA ALA A 170 22.15 7.66 -2.69
C ALA A 170 21.36 8.90 -2.23
N VAL A 171 20.15 9.14 -2.73
CA VAL A 171 19.35 10.34 -2.37
C VAL A 171 18.45 10.05 -1.16
N GLY A 172 17.82 8.87 -1.14
CA GLY A 172 16.96 8.45 -0.02
C GLY A 172 17.72 8.34 1.30
N ALA A 173 18.96 7.85 1.30
CA ALA A 173 19.76 7.72 2.52
C ALA A 173 20.12 9.08 3.16
N VAL A 174 20.28 10.14 2.35
CA VAL A 174 20.58 11.50 2.85
C VAL A 174 19.33 12.18 3.39
N ALA A 175 18.20 12.04 2.69
CA ALA A 175 16.89 12.53 3.15
C ALA A 175 16.48 11.82 4.45
N PHE A 176 16.60 10.49 4.50
CA PHE A 176 16.39 9.66 5.68
C PHE A 176 17.30 10.06 6.85
N ALA A 177 18.60 10.23 6.63
CA ALA A 177 19.51 10.67 7.69
C ALA A 177 19.18 12.08 8.21
N ALA A 178 18.72 12.99 7.34
CA ALA A 178 18.30 14.33 7.72
C ALA A 178 16.97 14.33 8.49
N TRP A 179 16.02 13.48 8.12
CA TRP A 179 14.76 13.28 8.83
C TRP A 179 15.00 12.64 10.21
N ARG A 180 15.74 11.52 10.26
CA ARG A 180 16.11 10.79 11.50
C ARG A 180 16.85 11.64 12.54
N THR A 181 17.60 12.65 12.09
CA THR A 181 18.36 13.55 12.99
C THR A 181 17.61 14.84 13.33
N GLY A 182 16.39 15.04 12.81
CA GLY A 182 15.63 16.28 12.96
C GLY A 182 16.22 17.49 12.21
N ALA A 183 17.20 17.27 11.33
CA ALA A 183 17.88 18.31 10.56
C ALA A 183 16.99 18.96 9.48
N LEU A 184 15.89 18.31 9.09
CA LEU A 184 14.88 18.88 8.18
C LEU A 184 14.13 20.09 8.76
N ARG A 185 14.20 20.31 10.09
CA ARG A 185 13.59 21.50 10.73
C ARG A 185 14.23 22.82 10.30
N GLY A 186 15.41 22.81 9.65
CA GLY A 186 16.20 24.01 9.32
C GLY A 186 16.23 24.48 7.85
N LEU A 187 15.67 23.73 6.88
CA LEU A 187 15.85 24.01 5.44
C LEU A 187 14.80 24.96 4.81
N ALA A 188 14.07 25.73 5.63
CA ALA A 188 13.00 26.64 5.21
C ALA A 188 13.43 27.87 4.37
N ALA A 189 14.62 27.90 3.78
CA ALA A 189 15.07 29.05 2.97
C ALA A 189 15.98 28.64 1.80
N ARG A 190 15.40 28.45 0.60
CA ARG A 190 15.90 28.91 -0.73
C ARG A 190 15.11 28.26 -1.89
N THR A 191 14.73 29.06 -2.88
CA THR A 191 13.87 28.74 -4.04
C THR A 191 14.64 28.30 -5.29
N PRO A 192 14.11 27.41 -6.16
CA PRO A 192 14.78 27.03 -7.40
C PRO A 192 14.05 27.55 -8.65
N THR A 193 14.53 28.67 -9.20
CA THR A 193 14.34 29.04 -10.61
C THR A 193 15.63 28.76 -11.36
N GLN A 194 15.72 27.62 -12.02
CA GLN A 194 16.49 27.35 -13.24
C GLN A 194 16.61 25.84 -13.42
N PHE A 195 15.74 25.25 -14.24
CA PHE A 195 16.09 24.26 -15.26
C PHE A 195 14.79 23.89 -15.97
N LEU A 196 14.53 24.61 -17.05
CA LEU A 196 13.37 24.45 -17.91
C LEU A 196 13.86 23.82 -19.23
N LEU A 197 12.99 22.97 -19.80
CA LEU A 197 12.88 22.56 -21.22
C LEU A 197 13.67 21.32 -21.68
N SER A 198 12.93 20.28 -22.08
CA SER A 198 12.66 20.07 -23.52
C SER A 198 11.65 18.94 -23.83
N ARG A 199 10.66 19.28 -24.67
CA ARG A 199 9.90 18.48 -25.68
C ARG A 199 8.63 17.68 -25.28
N ALA A 200 7.49 18.18 -25.78
CA ALA A 200 6.19 17.51 -26.02
C ALA A 200 6.10 17.03 -27.52
N PRO A 201 4.99 16.50 -28.12
CA PRO A 201 3.64 16.06 -27.65
C PRO A 201 3.21 14.63 -28.18
N VAL A 202 2.05 14.02 -27.88
CA VAL A 202 0.75 14.00 -28.64
C VAL A 202 -0.30 13.11 -27.91
N LEU A 203 -1.58 13.51 -28.00
CA LEU A 203 -2.82 13.03 -27.34
C LEU A 203 -3.50 11.77 -27.94
N GLY A 204 -4.31 11.08 -27.11
CA GLY A 204 -5.50 10.27 -27.53
C GLY A 204 -6.01 9.29 -26.45
N ARG A 205 -6.98 9.64 -25.57
CA ARG A 205 -8.48 9.49 -25.64
C ARG A 205 -9.05 8.10 -25.20
N LEU A 206 -9.66 8.07 -23.97
CA LEU A 206 -10.88 7.38 -23.46
C LEU A 206 -10.98 5.81 -23.59
N SER A 207 -11.41 4.96 -22.64
CA SER A 207 -12.40 5.05 -21.55
C SER A 207 -12.53 3.73 -20.71
N ARG A 208 -13.15 3.85 -19.51
CA ARG A 208 -14.07 2.90 -18.79
C ARG A 208 -13.56 1.77 -17.86
N LEU A 209 -13.82 1.97 -16.55
CA LEU A 209 -14.75 1.21 -15.67
C LEU A 209 -14.90 -0.32 -15.90
N GLY A 210 -14.53 -1.14 -14.90
CA GLY A 210 -15.14 -2.46 -14.70
C GLY A 210 -14.22 -3.69 -14.51
N ARG A 211 -13.18 -3.64 -13.66
CA ARG A 211 -12.20 -4.74 -13.57
C ARG A 211 -12.55 -5.86 -12.58
N GLY A 212 -13.17 -5.58 -11.42
CA GLY A 212 -13.56 -6.61 -10.43
C GLY A 212 -14.64 -7.59 -10.91
N GLY A 213 -15.67 -7.08 -11.60
CA GLY A 213 -16.70 -7.95 -12.20
C GLY A 213 -16.22 -8.74 -13.42
N ARG A 214 -15.13 -8.32 -14.08
CA ARG A 214 -14.61 -9.00 -15.27
C ARG A 214 -13.91 -10.30 -14.88
N ALA A 215 -13.05 -10.29 -13.86
CA ALA A 215 -12.35 -11.48 -13.39
C ALA A 215 -13.32 -12.57 -12.90
N VAL A 216 -14.35 -12.19 -12.13
CA VAL A 216 -15.39 -13.13 -11.68
C VAL A 216 -16.20 -13.69 -12.85
N ARG A 217 -16.57 -12.87 -13.83
CA ARG A 217 -17.26 -13.35 -15.05
C ARG A 217 -16.38 -14.23 -15.93
N GLN A 218 -15.07 -13.97 -15.96
CA GLN A 218 -14.13 -14.65 -16.85
C GLN A 218 -13.60 -15.95 -16.26
N TYR A 219 -13.36 -16.00 -14.94
CA TYR A 219 -12.68 -17.10 -14.28
C TYR A 219 -13.49 -17.76 -13.15
N GLY A 220 -14.64 -17.18 -12.77
CA GLY A 220 -15.44 -17.69 -11.64
C GLY A 220 -15.93 -19.12 -11.85
N ALA A 221 -16.34 -19.48 -13.06
CA ALA A 221 -16.77 -20.84 -13.38
C ALA A 221 -15.62 -21.85 -13.30
N ASP A 222 -14.41 -21.47 -13.76
CA ASP A 222 -13.24 -22.33 -13.76
C ASP A 222 -12.71 -22.56 -12.34
N VAL A 223 -12.64 -21.50 -11.53
CA VAL A 223 -12.30 -21.58 -10.10
C VAL A 223 -13.32 -22.44 -9.35
N LEU A 224 -14.62 -22.23 -9.59
CA LEU A 224 -15.66 -23.01 -8.93
C LEU A 224 -15.61 -24.50 -9.33
N LYS A 225 -15.32 -24.81 -10.59
CA LYS A 225 -15.13 -26.19 -11.08
C LYS A 225 -13.91 -26.86 -10.47
N GLU A 226 -12.78 -26.15 -10.33
CA GLU A 226 -11.58 -26.70 -9.68
C GLU A 226 -11.85 -27.03 -8.21
N VAL A 227 -12.51 -26.13 -7.47
CA VAL A 227 -12.90 -26.39 -6.07
C VAL A 227 -13.97 -27.50 -5.99
N ALA A 228 -14.84 -27.67 -6.99
CA ALA A 228 -15.83 -28.75 -6.99
C ALA A 228 -15.23 -30.15 -7.09
N GLN A 229 -14.13 -30.28 -7.83
CA GLN A 229 -13.41 -31.54 -8.03
C GLN A 229 -12.62 -31.95 -6.78
N ARG A 230 -12.30 -31.01 -5.89
CA ARG A 230 -11.45 -31.22 -4.72
C ARG A 230 -12.16 -30.69 -3.48
N THR A 231 -12.64 -31.59 -2.62
CA THR A 231 -13.41 -31.24 -1.41
C THR A 231 -12.77 -30.15 -0.55
N ARG A 232 -11.42 -30.06 -0.55
CA ARG A 232 -10.63 -28.96 0.02
C ARG A 232 -9.39 -28.71 -0.86
N THR A 233 -9.14 -27.47 -1.24
CA THR A 233 -7.94 -27.08 -1.99
C THR A 233 -7.43 -25.71 -1.54
N SER A 234 -6.12 -25.46 -1.56
CA SER A 234 -5.57 -24.15 -1.20
C SER A 234 -5.72 -23.15 -2.35
N VAL A 235 -5.81 -21.86 -2.03
CA VAL A 235 -5.83 -20.80 -3.05
C VAL A 235 -4.58 -20.86 -3.94
N GLN A 236 -3.43 -21.24 -3.38
CA GLN A 236 -2.18 -21.45 -4.10
C GLN A 236 -2.26 -22.62 -5.10
N ASP A 237 -2.89 -23.75 -4.73
CA ASP A 237 -3.08 -24.88 -5.66
C ASP A 237 -4.03 -24.48 -6.80
N ILE A 238 -5.13 -23.76 -6.51
CA ILE A 238 -6.05 -23.23 -7.52
C ILE A 238 -5.30 -22.30 -8.49
N SER A 239 -4.52 -21.35 -7.97
CA SER A 239 -3.73 -20.39 -8.74
C SER A 239 -2.74 -21.12 -9.68
N SER A 240 -2.00 -22.10 -9.15
CA SER A 240 -1.01 -22.86 -9.92
C SER A 240 -1.64 -23.66 -11.06
N ARG A 241 -2.80 -24.29 -10.82
CA ARG A 241 -3.48 -25.17 -11.77
C ARG A 241 -4.16 -24.40 -12.89
N LEU A 242 -4.87 -23.34 -12.53
CA LEU A 242 -5.56 -22.49 -13.47
C LEU A 242 -4.61 -21.45 -14.12
N ARG A 243 -3.34 -21.41 -13.68
CA ARG A 243 -2.32 -20.44 -14.10
C ARG A 243 -2.84 -19.00 -13.96
N LEU A 244 -3.58 -18.75 -12.88
CA LEU A 244 -4.12 -17.45 -12.53
C LEU A 244 -3.18 -16.76 -11.55
N PRO A 245 -3.00 -15.42 -11.61
CA PRO A 245 -2.30 -14.69 -10.56
C PRO A 245 -2.95 -14.94 -9.18
N LEU A 246 -2.15 -14.99 -8.11
CA LEU A 246 -2.64 -15.26 -6.75
C LEU A 246 -3.73 -14.27 -6.32
N GLY A 247 -3.51 -12.96 -6.44
CA GLY A 247 -4.53 -11.94 -6.14
C GLY A 247 -5.83 -12.07 -6.98
N THR A 248 -5.73 -12.52 -8.24
CA THR A 248 -6.93 -12.83 -9.06
C THR A 248 -7.68 -14.04 -8.49
N THR A 249 -6.94 -15.06 -8.05
CA THR A 249 -7.51 -16.25 -7.44
C THR A 249 -8.19 -15.92 -6.12
N TYR A 250 -7.56 -15.13 -5.25
CA TYR A 250 -8.14 -14.62 -4.01
C TYR A 250 -9.40 -13.77 -4.25
N ALA A 251 -9.35 -12.82 -5.20
CA ALA A 251 -10.50 -11.98 -5.52
C ALA A 251 -11.70 -12.80 -6.05
N VAL A 252 -11.45 -13.82 -6.87
CA VAL A 252 -12.50 -14.72 -7.37
C VAL A 252 -13.04 -15.60 -6.24
N VAL A 253 -12.18 -16.17 -5.40
CA VAL A 253 -12.59 -16.98 -4.24
C VAL A 253 -13.44 -16.16 -3.27
N ALA A 254 -13.02 -14.94 -2.93
CA ALA A 254 -13.79 -14.04 -2.06
C ALA A 254 -15.15 -13.66 -2.68
N ALA A 255 -15.22 -13.49 -4.01
CA ALA A 255 -16.48 -13.23 -4.71
C ALA A 255 -17.42 -14.45 -4.72
N LEU A 256 -16.88 -15.66 -4.86
CA LEU A 256 -17.65 -16.91 -4.77
C LEU A 256 -18.10 -17.19 -3.33
N GLU A 257 -17.31 -16.80 -2.33
CA GLU A 257 -17.62 -16.89 -0.92
C GLU A 257 -18.77 -15.94 -0.53
N ARG A 258 -18.74 -14.68 -1.01
CA ARG A 258 -19.87 -13.74 -0.86
C ARG A 258 -21.17 -14.24 -1.51
N GLN A 259 -21.06 -15.07 -2.55
CA GLN A 259 -22.22 -15.73 -3.19
C GLN A 259 -22.65 -17.02 -2.46
N GLY A 260 -21.92 -17.45 -1.43
CA GLY A 260 -22.18 -18.68 -0.68
C GLY A 260 -21.84 -19.96 -1.45
N LEU A 261 -21.02 -19.89 -2.50
CA LEU A 261 -20.67 -21.03 -3.36
C LEU A 261 -19.44 -21.79 -2.83
N VAL A 262 -18.57 -21.10 -2.12
CA VAL A 262 -17.43 -21.69 -1.42
C VAL A 262 -17.37 -21.16 0.01
N ARG A 263 -16.62 -21.85 0.87
CA ARG A 263 -16.22 -21.40 2.20
C ARG A 263 -14.71 -21.53 2.31
N SER A 264 -14.06 -20.53 2.85
CA SER A 264 -12.64 -20.58 3.13
C SER A 264 -12.37 -20.69 4.63
N ALA A 265 -11.29 -21.36 4.99
CA ALA A 265 -10.77 -21.40 6.35
C ALA A 265 -9.25 -21.18 6.32
N GLY A 266 -8.75 -20.31 7.20
CA GLY A 266 -7.33 -20.25 7.50
C GLY A 266 -6.88 -21.54 8.17
N HIS A 267 -5.74 -22.09 7.77
CA HIS A 267 -5.15 -23.24 8.47
C HIS A 267 -4.10 -22.72 9.46
N GLN A 268 -4.20 -23.16 10.72
CA GLN A 268 -3.11 -23.00 11.69
C GLN A 268 -2.11 -24.16 11.46
N GLY A 269 -0.94 -23.84 10.93
CA GLY A 269 0.14 -24.80 10.67
C GLY A 269 1.15 -24.31 9.63
N PRO A 270 2.33 -24.96 9.52
CA PRO A 270 3.54 -24.43 8.87
C PRO A 270 3.48 -24.34 7.33
N ALA A 271 2.32 -24.59 6.72
CA ALA A 271 2.06 -24.35 5.30
C ALA A 271 0.86 -23.38 5.21
N ARG A 272 1.13 -22.09 5.45
CA ARG A 272 0.14 -21.00 5.47
C ARG A 272 -0.50 -20.86 4.09
N GLY A 273 -1.78 -21.24 3.98
CA GLY A 273 -2.58 -21.03 2.77
C GLY A 273 -4.07 -21.16 3.06
N ARG A 274 -4.87 -20.21 2.56
CA ARG A 274 -6.34 -20.23 2.71
C ARG A 274 -6.90 -21.46 1.99
N VAL A 275 -7.56 -22.36 2.73
CA VAL A 275 -8.16 -23.57 2.16
C VAL A 275 -9.61 -23.29 1.80
N VAL A 276 -9.97 -23.53 0.54
CA VAL A 276 -11.29 -23.32 -0.02
C VAL A 276 -12.01 -24.66 -0.11
N ALA A 277 -13.24 -24.71 0.38
CA ALA A 277 -14.15 -25.84 0.30
C ALA A 277 -15.43 -25.45 -0.43
N ILE A 278 -15.92 -26.31 -1.31
CA ILE A 278 -17.17 -26.06 -2.04
C ILE A 278 -18.40 -26.28 -1.14
N THR A 279 -19.41 -25.41 -1.26
CA THR A 279 -20.71 -25.61 -0.59
C THR A 279 -21.62 -26.52 -1.42
N THR A 280 -22.73 -26.99 -0.84
CA THR A 280 -23.76 -27.74 -1.59
C THR A 280 -24.27 -26.93 -2.79
N ARG A 281 -24.54 -25.64 -2.58
CA ARG A 281 -24.98 -24.72 -3.63
C ARG A 281 -23.91 -24.52 -4.71
N GLY A 282 -22.65 -24.30 -4.33
CA GLY A 282 -21.55 -24.18 -5.28
C GLY A 282 -21.37 -25.44 -6.13
N ARG A 283 -21.59 -26.62 -5.54
CA ARG A 283 -21.47 -27.91 -6.24
C ARG A 283 -22.58 -28.09 -7.29
N GLU A 284 -23.77 -27.57 -7.04
CA GLU A 284 -24.87 -27.55 -8.03
C GLU A 284 -24.54 -26.57 -9.16
N GLU A 285 -24.11 -25.35 -8.83
CA GLU A 285 -23.74 -24.32 -9.82
C GLU A 285 -22.53 -24.72 -10.67
N SER A 286 -21.57 -25.48 -10.14
CA SER A 286 -20.39 -25.96 -10.91
C SER A 286 -20.72 -26.97 -12.03
N ARG A 287 -21.92 -27.58 -11.99
CA ARG A 287 -22.36 -28.60 -12.95
C ARG A 287 -23.02 -28.01 -14.19
N HIS A 288 -23.34 -26.72 -14.15
CA HIS A 288 -23.90 -25.94 -15.24
C HIS A 288 -22.80 -25.20 -16.02
#